data_AF-A0AAU6MDU1-F1
#
_entry.id   AF-A0AAU6MDU1-F1
#
_cell.length_a   1.000
_cell.length_b   1.000
_cell.length_c   1.000
_cell.angle_alpha   90.00
_cell.angle_beta   90.00
_cell.angle_gamma   90.00
#
_symmetry.space_group_name_H-M   'P 1'
#
loop_
_entity.id
_entity.type
_entity.pdbx_description
1 polymer ?
#
loop_
_entity_poly.entity_id
_entity_poly.type
_entity_poly.pdbx_seq_one_letter_code
_entity_poly.pdbx_strand_id
1 'polypeptide(L)' 'MSALPALLSDATALAGATGFVYTFTLLSVALVSVASRSPARRRDARETLAILVWRRPKP' A
#
# COMPACT_ATOMS: atom_id res chain seq x y z
N MET A 1 21.28 21.17 -23.77
CA MET A 1 20.65 19.84 -23.79
C MET A 1 19.40 19.88 -22.93
N SER A 2 18.26 19.37 -23.39
CA SER A 2 16.99 19.46 -22.64
C SER A 2 16.97 18.46 -21.49
N ALA A 3 16.69 18.93 -20.26
CA ALA A 3 16.57 18.09 -19.06
C ALA A 3 15.22 17.33 -18.97
N LEU A 4 14.25 17.69 -19.81
CA LEU A 4 12.90 17.13 -19.79
C LEU A 4 12.85 15.59 -19.88
N PRO A 5 13.61 14.91 -20.76
CA PRO A 5 13.57 13.45 -20.85
C PRO A 5 14.08 12.76 -19.57
N ALA A 6 15.11 13.32 -18.93
CA ALA A 6 15.64 12.80 -17.67
C ALA A 6 14.62 12.96 -16.53
N LEU A 7 13.99 14.14 -16.43
CA LEU A 7 12.95 14.40 -15.43
C LEU A 7 11.74 13.48 -15.58
N LEU A 8 11.31 13.20 -16.83
CA LEU A 8 10.21 12.27 -17.08
C LEU A 8 10.58 10.83 -16.69
N SER A 9 11.80 10.40 -16.96
CA SER A 9 12.31 9.09 -16.55
C SER A 9 12.35 8.96 -15.03
N ASP A 10 12.90 9.95 -14.33
CA ASP A 10 13.01 9.96 -12.88
C ASP A 10 11.63 10.01 -12.21
N ALA A 11 10.71 10.83 -12.74
CA ALA A 11 9.34 10.89 -12.25
C ALA A 11 8.61 9.54 -12.42
N THR A 12 8.82 8.87 -13.55
CA THR A 12 8.23 7.55 -13.83
C THR A 12 8.81 6.48 -12.90
N ALA A 13 10.13 6.49 -12.69
CA ALA A 13 10.80 5.58 -11.77
C ALA A 13 10.31 5.79 -10.33
N LEU A 14 10.19 7.06 -9.90
CA LEU A 14 9.70 7.40 -8.57
C LEU A 14 8.24 6.98 -8.38
N ALA A 15 7.36 7.30 -9.34
CA ALA A 15 5.95 6.87 -9.30
C ALA A 15 5.82 5.34 -9.25
N GLY A 16 6.61 4.63 -10.05
CA GLY A 16 6.68 3.18 -10.03
C GLY A 16 7.14 2.62 -8.68
N ALA A 17 8.22 3.17 -8.12
CA ALA A 17 8.74 2.75 -6.82
C ALA A 17 7.73 3.02 -5.69
N THR A 18 7.12 4.19 -5.66
CA THR A 18 6.08 4.53 -4.67
C THR A 18 4.87 3.60 -4.80
N GLY A 19 4.39 3.36 -6.02
CA GLY A 19 3.28 2.43 -6.27
C GLY A 19 3.60 1.01 -5.83
N PHE A 20 4.82 0.53 -6.10
CA PHE A 20 5.27 -0.80 -5.67
C PHE A 20 5.31 -0.91 -4.15
N VAL A 21 5.94 0.03 -3.45
CA VAL A 21 6.04 0.03 -1.98
C VAL A 21 4.66 0.08 -1.34
N TYR A 22 3.77 0.91 -1.84
CA TYR A 22 2.41 1.03 -1.33
C TYR A 22 1.62 -0.28 -1.53
N THR A 23 1.67 -0.87 -2.73
CA THR A 23 1.00 -2.14 -3.05
C THR A 23 1.56 -3.30 -2.22
N PHE A 24 2.87 -3.36 -2.04
CA PHE A 24 3.53 -4.36 -1.21
C PHE A 24 3.12 -4.25 0.27
N THR A 25 3.00 -3.01 0.77
CA THR A 25 2.53 -2.74 2.14
C THR A 25 1.09 -3.22 2.30
N LEU A 26 0.20 -2.88 1.36
CA LEU A 26 -1.18 -3.36 1.33
C LEU A 26 -1.26 -4.89 1.32
N LEU A 27 -0.48 -5.56 0.47
CA LEU A 27 -0.42 -7.01 0.39
C LEU A 27 0.02 -7.63 1.71
N SER A 28 1.05 -7.06 2.35
CA SER A 28 1.56 -7.53 3.64
C SER A 28 0.50 -7.43 4.73
N VAL A 29 -0.21 -6.30 4.82
CA VAL A 29 -1.30 -6.10 5.77
C VAL A 29 -2.47 -7.03 5.47
N ALA A 30 -2.81 -7.23 4.19
CA ALA A 30 -3.82 -8.21 3.75
C ALA A 30 -3.46 -9.62 4.19
N LEU A 31 -2.21 -10.02 4.00
CA LEU A 31 -1.72 -11.33 4.40
C LEU A 31 -1.83 -11.50 5.92
N VAL A 32 -1.43 -10.51 6.71
CA VAL A 32 -1.57 -10.55 8.17
C VAL A 32 -3.04 -10.65 8.59
N SER A 33 -3.93 -9.93 7.91
CA SER A 33 -5.38 -9.92 8.20
C SER A 33 -6.06 -11.29 8.02
N VAL A 34 -5.47 -12.18 7.22
CA VAL A 34 -6.01 -13.52 6.95
C VAL A 34 -5.15 -14.61 7.58
N ALA A 35 -3.83 -14.49 7.59
CA ALA A 35 -2.92 -15.53 8.02
C ALA A 35 -2.64 -15.53 9.54
N SER A 36 -2.94 -14.44 10.27
CA SER A 36 -2.64 -14.40 11.71
C SER A 36 -3.53 -15.39 12.48
N ARG A 37 -2.92 -16.20 13.35
CA ARG A 37 -3.59 -17.23 14.16
C ARG A 37 -4.53 -16.65 15.22
N SER A 38 -4.29 -15.42 15.66
CA SER A 38 -5.13 -14.70 16.62
C SER A 38 -6.27 -13.97 15.91
N PRO A 39 -7.54 -14.25 16.27
CA PRO A 39 -8.68 -13.55 15.68
C PRO A 39 -8.72 -12.05 16.02
N ALA A 40 -8.16 -11.62 17.16
CA ALA A 40 -7.99 -10.20 17.48
C ALA A 40 -7.02 -9.52 16.50
N ARG A 41 -5.89 -10.18 16.21
CA ARG A 41 -4.85 -9.67 15.30
C ARG A 41 -5.31 -9.62 13.84
N ARG A 42 -6.25 -10.49 13.43
CA ARG A 42 -6.93 -10.42 12.13
C ARG A 42 -7.82 -9.19 12.02
N ARG A 43 -8.54 -8.83 13.10
CA ARG A 43 -9.46 -7.69 13.14
C ARG A 43 -8.72 -6.37 13.03
N ASP A 44 -7.65 -6.19 13.80
CA ASP A 44 -6.82 -4.98 13.75
C ASP A 44 -6.20 -4.79 12.36
N ALA A 45 -5.68 -5.86 11.77
CA ALA A 45 -5.12 -5.79 10.42
C ALA A 45 -6.18 -5.44 9.35
N ARG A 46 -7.44 -5.88 9.50
CA ARG A 46 -8.54 -5.46 8.61
C ARG A 46 -8.88 -3.98 8.74
N GLU A 47 -8.89 -3.44 9.96
CA GLU A 47 -9.09 -2.00 10.20
C GLU A 47 -7.97 -1.17 9.57
N THR A 48 -6.72 -1.57 9.79
CA THR A 48 -5.56 -0.92 9.14
C THR A 48 -5.66 -0.96 7.62
N LEU A 49 -6.10 -2.08 7.05
CA LEU A 49 -6.33 -2.24 5.61
C LEU A 49 -7.47 -1.35 5.10
N ALA A 50 -8.56 -1.23 5.86
CA ALA A 50 -9.67 -0.34 5.53
C ALA A 50 -9.22 1.13 5.48
N ILE A 51 -8.42 1.56 6.47
CA ILE A 51 -7.82 2.90 6.50
C ILE A 51 -6.85 3.10 5.32
N LEU A 52 -5.95 2.14 5.08
CA LEU A 52 -4.97 2.21 4.00
C LEU A 52 -5.63 2.32 2.62
N VAL A 53 -6.73 1.59 2.38
CA VAL A 53 -7.47 1.60 1.10
C VAL A 53 -8.54 2.71 1.07
N TRP A 54 -8.58 3.59 2.08
CA TRP A 54 -9.56 4.67 2.18
C TRP A 54 -11.01 4.19 2.12
N ARG A 55 -11.26 2.92 2.48
CA ARG A 55 -12.60 2.40 2.66
C ARG A 55 -13.09 2.88 4.02
N ARG A 56 -14.05 3.81 4.02
CA ARG A 56 -14.65 4.33 5.25
C ARG A 56 -14.98 3.19 6.22
N PRO A 57 -14.57 3.29 7.50
CA PRO A 57 -15.02 2.36 8.52
C PRO A 57 -16.54 2.39 8.56
N LYS A 58 -17.16 1.21 8.44
CA LYS A 58 -18.61 1.08 8.47
C LYS A 58 -19.06 1.27 9.93
N PRO A 59 -20.03 2.16 10.21
CA PRO A 59 -20.50 2.44 11.57
C PRO A 59 -21.16 1.22 12.22
#